data_AF-A0A8X7MNK1-F1
#
_entry.id   AF-A0A8X7MNK1-F1
#
_cell.length_a   1.000
_cell.length_b   1.000
_cell.length_c   1.000
_cell.angle_alpha   90.00
_cell.angle_beta   90.00
_cell.angle_gamma   90.00
#
_symmetry.space_group_name_H-M   'P 1'
#
loop_
_entity.id
_entity.type
_entity.pdbx_description
1 polymer ?
#
loop_
_entity_poly.entity_id
_entity_poly.type
_entity_poly.pdbx_seq_one_letter_code
_entity_poly.pdbx_strand_id
1 'polypeptide(L)'
;MARTKQTARQSTGGKAPRAQLSKKAEKLLRAAGGVKKPHRYKPGTVALREIRKYQKTTELCIRKLPFQRLVREISQDIKTDLRFQSGAIAALQEASEAYLVSVLSDANLAAIHAKRVTIKPKDLALARRLRGDRS
;
A
#
# COMPACT_ATOMS: atom_id res chain seq x y z
N MET A 1 37.80 8.56 50.25
CA MET A 1 36.46 8.94 49.72
C MET A 1 36.63 9.42 48.29
N ALA A 2 36.03 8.73 47.31
CA ALA A 2 36.23 9.01 45.88
C ALA A 2 35.31 10.14 45.40
N ARG A 3 35.90 11.20 44.86
CA ARG A 3 35.19 12.38 44.34
C ARG A 3 34.53 12.05 43.00
N THR A 4 33.22 11.77 43.00
CA THR A 4 32.44 11.59 41.77
C THR A 4 32.22 12.94 41.09
N LYS A 5 32.93 13.20 39.99
CA LYS A 5 32.60 14.30 39.08
C LYS A 5 31.29 13.97 38.38
N GLN A 6 30.16 14.47 38.88
CA GLN A 6 28.93 14.53 38.11
C GLN A 6 29.15 15.49 36.93
N THR A 7 29.25 14.95 35.73
CA THR A 7 29.18 15.78 34.51
C THR A 7 27.73 16.22 34.33
N ALA A 8 27.47 17.53 34.43
CA ALA A 8 26.17 18.12 34.17
C ALA A 8 25.71 17.77 32.74
N ARG A 9 24.69 16.93 32.63
CA ARG A 9 24.06 16.59 31.35
C ARG A 9 23.08 17.72 31.03
N GLN A 10 23.47 18.64 30.16
CA GLN A 10 22.58 19.69 29.68
C GLN A 10 21.31 19.05 29.08
N SER A 11 20.14 19.46 29.60
CA SER A 11 18.85 19.16 28.99
C SER A 11 18.75 19.94 27.68
N THR A 12 19.00 19.27 26.56
CA THR A 12 18.90 19.90 25.24
C THR A 12 17.45 19.84 24.76
N GLY A 13 16.63 20.73 25.30
CA GLY A 13 15.39 21.15 24.68
C GLY A 13 15.66 22.35 23.76
N GLY A 14 15.34 22.20 22.46
CA GLY A 14 15.12 23.35 21.55
C GLY A 14 16.31 23.79 20.68
N LYS A 15 16.05 23.79 19.36
CA LYS A 15 16.83 24.30 18.20
C LYS A 15 18.07 25.18 18.48
N ALA A 16 19.20 24.77 17.89
CA ALA A 16 20.42 25.58 17.80
C ALA A 16 20.26 26.81 16.88
N PRO A 17 20.94 27.94 17.18
CA PRO A 17 20.85 29.19 16.41
C PRO A 17 21.33 29.00 14.96
N ARG A 18 20.53 29.56 14.04
CA ARG A 18 20.52 29.25 12.60
C ARG A 18 21.81 29.65 11.83
N ALA A 19 22.70 30.44 12.43
CA ALA A 19 23.89 30.99 11.75
C ALA A 19 25.14 30.10 11.79
N GLN A 20 25.20 29.06 12.62
CA GLN A 20 26.36 28.15 12.72
C GLN A 20 26.13 26.77 12.08
N LEU A 21 24.99 26.56 11.42
CA LEU A 21 24.57 25.23 10.96
C LEU A 21 25.35 24.73 9.74
N SER A 22 25.91 25.59 8.88
CA SER A 22 26.65 25.16 7.69
C SER A 22 27.95 24.43 8.05
N LYS A 23 28.78 25.03 8.92
CA LYS A 23 30.06 24.43 9.35
C LYS A 23 29.90 23.19 10.23
N LYS A 24 28.75 23.04 10.92
CA LYS A 24 28.45 21.89 11.79
C LYS A 24 27.86 20.70 11.01
N ALA A 25 27.09 20.96 9.95
CA ALA A 25 26.59 19.93 9.05
C ALA A 25 27.74 19.27 8.26
N GLU A 26 28.67 20.06 7.73
CA GLU A 26 29.86 19.54 7.03
C GLU A 26 30.79 18.74 7.96
N LYS A 27 30.93 19.14 9.22
CA LYS A 27 31.74 18.41 10.21
C LYS A 27 31.10 17.08 10.64
N LEU A 28 29.77 16.99 10.68
CA LEU A 28 29.05 15.72 10.92
C LEU A 28 29.14 14.77 9.71
N LEU A 29 29.14 15.32 8.49
CA LEU A 29 29.34 14.55 7.26
C LEU A 29 30.79 14.06 7.10
N ARG A 30 31.78 14.82 7.59
CA ARG A 30 33.22 14.46 7.54
C ARG A 30 33.69 13.55 8.68
N ALA A 31 33.08 13.60 9.86
CA ALA A 31 33.47 12.78 11.02
C ALA A 31 32.75 11.43 11.10
N ALA A 32 31.62 11.26 10.39
CA ALA A 32 30.93 9.99 10.26
C ALA A 32 31.35 9.33 8.94
N GLY A 33 32.40 8.51 8.96
CA GLY A 33 32.87 7.70 7.83
C GLY A 33 31.88 6.64 7.31
N GLY A 34 30.58 6.83 7.54
CA GLY A 34 29.51 6.00 7.03
C GLY A 34 28.22 6.81 6.99
N VAL A 35 27.70 7.06 5.78
CA VAL A 35 26.33 7.51 5.59
C VAL A 35 25.41 6.53 6.34
N LYS A 36 24.62 7.02 7.31
CA LYS A 36 23.62 6.17 7.99
C LYS A 36 22.76 5.54 6.90
N LYS A 37 22.78 4.20 6.80
CA LYS A 37 21.99 3.48 5.81
C LYS A 37 20.53 3.90 5.96
N PRO A 38 19.83 4.24 4.87
CA PRO A 38 18.42 4.55 4.95
C PRO A 38 17.67 3.35 5.52
N HIS A 39 16.73 3.61 6.43
CA HIS A 39 15.95 2.55 7.04
C HIS A 39 15.07 1.87 5.97
N ARG A 40 15.23 0.56 5.80
CA ARG A 40 14.40 -0.27 4.91
C ARG A 40 13.65 -1.30 5.73
N TYR A 41 12.32 -1.33 5.57
CA TYR A 41 11.48 -2.37 6.16
C TYR A 41 11.80 -3.74 5.56
N LYS A 42 11.67 -4.81 6.36
CA LYS A 42 11.80 -6.18 5.86
C LYS A 42 10.71 -6.47 4.82
N PRO A 43 10.97 -7.31 3.81
CA PRO A 43 9.94 -7.77 2.89
C PRO A 43 8.73 -8.33 3.66
N GLY A 44 7.53 -7.99 3.21
CA GLY A 44 6.27 -8.37 3.88
C GLY A 44 5.82 -7.42 5.00
N THR A 45 6.71 -6.65 5.64
CA THR A 45 6.30 -5.71 6.71
C THR A 45 5.35 -4.62 6.21
N VAL A 46 5.65 -4.06 5.03
CA VAL A 46 4.80 -3.02 4.43
C VAL A 46 3.50 -3.64 3.87
N ALA A 47 3.59 -4.81 3.24
CA ALA A 47 2.41 -5.52 2.73
C ALA A 47 1.40 -5.86 3.85
N LEU A 48 1.86 -6.38 4.99
CA LEU A 48 0.97 -6.65 6.15
C LEU A 48 0.35 -5.37 6.72
N ARG A 49 1.06 -4.24 6.65
CA ARG A 49 0.51 -2.94 7.07
C ARG A 49 -0.59 -2.47 6.11
N GLU A 50 -0.37 -2.61 4.81
CA GLU A 50 -1.34 -2.27 3.77
C GLU A 50 -2.59 -3.14 3.86
N ILE A 51 -2.46 -4.46 4.04
CA ILE A 51 -3.59 -5.38 4.24
C ILE A 51 -4.46 -4.91 5.42
N ARG A 52 -3.85 -4.63 6.57
CA ARG A 52 -4.59 -4.14 7.75
C ARG A 52 -5.26 -2.79 7.51
N LYS A 53 -4.60 -1.89 6.76
CA LYS A 53 -5.15 -0.58 6.42
C LYS A 53 -6.41 -0.76 5.58
N TYR A 54 -6.32 -1.48 4.45
CA TYR A 54 -7.41 -1.65 3.50
C TYR A 54 -8.55 -2.54 4.00
N GLN A 55 -8.29 -3.45 4.94
CA GLN A 55 -9.36 -4.19 5.61
C GLN A 55 -10.13 -3.35 6.64
N LYS A 56 -9.53 -2.26 7.14
CA LYS A 56 -10.17 -1.36 8.11
C LYS A 56 -10.95 -0.24 7.43
N THR A 57 -10.55 0.15 6.24
CA THR A 57 -11.20 1.21 5.45
C THR A 57 -12.12 0.63 4.38
N THR A 58 -13.04 1.44 3.88
CA THR A 58 -13.96 1.10 2.78
C THR A 58 -13.70 1.98 1.55
N GLU A 59 -12.46 2.46 1.41
CA GLU A 59 -12.08 3.29 0.27
C GLU A 59 -11.96 2.45 -1.01
N LEU A 60 -12.51 2.97 -2.11
CA LEU A 60 -12.34 2.34 -3.43
C LEU A 60 -10.87 2.40 -3.86
N CYS A 61 -10.33 1.27 -4.25
CA CYS A 61 -8.93 1.09 -4.62
C CYS A 61 -8.67 1.48 -6.08
N ILE A 62 -9.66 1.34 -6.96
CA ILE A 62 -9.52 1.69 -8.37
C ILE A 62 -9.80 3.19 -8.56
N ARG A 63 -8.97 3.86 -9.35
CA ARG A 63 -9.18 5.28 -9.68
C ARG A 63 -10.46 5.45 -10.49
N LYS A 64 -11.30 6.40 -10.08
CA LYS A 64 -12.63 6.66 -10.68
C LYS A 64 -12.59 6.94 -12.18
N LEU A 65 -11.68 7.81 -12.64
CA LEU A 65 -11.64 8.23 -14.06
C LEU A 65 -11.24 7.07 -15.01
N PRO A 66 -10.16 6.29 -14.75
CA PRO A 66 -9.88 5.09 -15.54
C PRO A 66 -11.02 4.07 -15.53
N PHE A 67 -11.64 3.80 -14.38
CA PHE A 67 -12.77 2.89 -14.29
C PHE A 67 -13.95 3.36 -15.15
N GLN A 68 -14.29 4.65 -15.07
CA GLN A 68 -15.34 5.23 -15.90
C GLN A 68 -15.05 5.10 -17.41
N ARG A 69 -13.79 5.30 -17.84
CA ARG A 69 -13.39 5.13 -19.25
C ARG A 69 -13.59 3.68 -19.69
N LEU A 70 -13.17 2.71 -18.87
CA LEU A 70 -13.34 1.29 -19.15
C LEU A 70 -14.83 0.89 -19.27
N VAL A 71 -15.69 1.38 -18.38
CA VAL A 71 -17.14 1.12 -18.46
C VAL A 71 -17.72 1.66 -19.78
N ARG A 72 -17.30 2.85 -20.21
CA ARG A 72 -17.75 3.44 -21.48
C ARG A 72 -17.23 2.68 -22.70
N GLU A 73 -15.98 2.24 -22.66
CA GLU A 73 -15.38 1.40 -23.70
C GLU A 73 -16.17 0.10 -23.90
N ILE A 74 -16.39 -0.67 -22.83
CA ILE A 74 -17.13 -1.95 -22.90
C ILE A 74 -18.58 -1.74 -23.35
N SER A 75 -19.23 -0.68 -22.87
CA SER A 75 -20.63 -0.43 -23.22
C SER A 75 -20.84 0.03 -24.65
N GLN A 76 -19.81 0.62 -25.28
CA GLN A 76 -19.86 1.03 -26.68
C GLN A 76 -20.03 -0.18 -27.62
N ASP A 77 -19.44 -1.33 -27.26
CA ASP A 77 -19.56 -2.58 -28.02
C ASP A 77 -20.96 -3.19 -27.94
N ILE A 78 -21.74 -2.84 -26.91
CA ILE A 78 -23.10 -3.34 -26.68
C ILE A 78 -24.12 -2.43 -27.36
N LYS A 79 -24.00 -1.11 -27.13
CA LYS A 79 -24.89 -0.10 -27.69
C LYS A 79 -24.17 1.25 -27.78
N THR A 80 -24.21 1.84 -28.96
CA THR A 80 -23.66 3.18 -29.20
C THR A 80 -24.49 4.25 -28.48
N ASP A 81 -23.83 5.35 -28.09
CA ASP A 81 -24.43 6.57 -27.52
C ASP A 81 -25.15 6.40 -26.16
N LEU A 82 -24.66 5.49 -25.32
CA LEU A 82 -25.13 5.34 -23.95
C LEU A 82 -24.69 6.51 -23.04
N ARG A 83 -25.66 7.08 -22.31
CA ARG A 83 -25.41 8.04 -21.23
C ARG A 83 -25.50 7.33 -19.88
N PHE A 84 -24.51 7.56 -19.03
CA PHE A 84 -24.45 6.98 -17.70
C PHE A 84 -24.76 8.04 -16.64
N GLN A 85 -25.63 7.68 -15.69
CA GLN A 85 -25.76 8.42 -14.44
C GLN A 85 -24.49 8.28 -13.61
N SER A 86 -24.14 9.30 -12.83
CA SER A 86 -23.00 9.24 -11.89
C SER A 86 -23.12 8.09 -10.89
N GLY A 87 -24.32 7.87 -10.35
CA GLY A 87 -24.61 6.76 -9.44
C GLY A 87 -24.46 5.38 -10.08
N ALA A 88 -24.76 5.23 -11.37
CA ALA A 88 -24.59 3.96 -12.07
C ALA A 88 -23.10 3.56 -12.19
N ILE A 89 -22.22 4.52 -12.50
CA ILE A 89 -20.78 4.28 -12.54
C ILE A 89 -20.25 3.90 -11.15
N ALA A 90 -20.73 4.58 -10.10
CA ALA A 90 -20.34 4.26 -8.73
C ALA A 90 -20.78 2.85 -8.31
N ALA A 91 -22.03 2.48 -8.60
CA ALA A 91 -22.56 1.15 -8.30
C ALA A 91 -21.79 0.03 -9.04
N LEU A 92 -21.47 0.25 -10.32
CA LEU A 92 -20.63 -0.68 -11.08
C LEU A 92 -19.24 -0.84 -10.46
N GLN A 93 -18.65 0.27 -9.98
CA GLN A 93 -17.34 0.23 -9.34
C GLN A 93 -17.37 -0.53 -8.01
N GLU A 94 -18.34 -0.23 -7.15
CA GLU A 94 -18.52 -0.91 -5.86
C GLU A 94 -18.71 -2.42 -6.06
N ALA A 95 -19.59 -2.82 -6.97
CA ALA A 95 -19.84 -4.23 -7.27
C ALA A 95 -18.59 -4.93 -7.82
N SER A 96 -17.85 -4.26 -8.73
CA SER A 96 -16.64 -4.81 -9.35
C SER A 96 -15.52 -5.02 -8.33
N GLU A 97 -15.26 -4.03 -7.47
CA GLU A 97 -14.22 -4.14 -6.45
C GLU A 97 -14.58 -5.18 -5.38
N ALA A 98 -15.85 -5.23 -4.95
CA ALA A 98 -16.33 -6.26 -4.02
C ALA A 98 -16.15 -7.67 -4.58
N TYR A 99 -16.49 -7.87 -5.87
CA TYR A 99 -16.28 -9.15 -6.54
C TYR A 99 -14.78 -9.51 -6.62
N LEU A 100 -13.91 -8.58 -7.02
CA LEU A 100 -12.48 -8.82 -7.09
C LEU A 100 -11.86 -9.18 -5.74
N VAL A 101 -12.22 -8.47 -4.66
CA VAL A 101 -11.75 -8.78 -3.30
C VAL A 101 -12.19 -10.19 -2.89
N SER A 102 -13.44 -10.54 -3.19
CA SER A 102 -13.98 -11.86 -2.90
C SER A 102 -13.20 -12.96 -3.65
N VAL A 103 -13.00 -12.82 -4.97
CA VAL A 103 -12.26 -13.82 -5.77
C VAL A 103 -10.79 -13.91 -5.34
N LEU A 104 -10.15 -12.79 -4.99
CA LEU A 104 -8.76 -12.77 -4.52
C LEU A 104 -8.62 -13.42 -3.13
N SER A 105 -9.64 -13.35 -2.28
CA SER A 105 -9.68 -14.09 -1.01
C SER A 105 -9.63 -15.61 -1.25
N ASP A 106 -10.43 -16.11 -2.18
CA ASP A 106 -10.45 -17.54 -2.53
C ASP A 106 -9.14 -17.97 -3.20
N ALA A 107 -8.60 -17.15 -4.10
CA ALA A 107 -7.30 -17.42 -4.72
C ALA A 107 -6.17 -17.46 -3.67
N ASN A 108 -6.26 -16.64 -2.62
CA ASN A 108 -5.33 -16.69 -1.50
C ASN A 108 -5.46 -18.00 -0.70
N LEU A 109 -6.68 -18.48 -0.44
CA LEU A 109 -6.90 -19.80 0.19
C LEU A 109 -6.31 -20.94 -0.66
N ALA A 110 -6.48 -20.89 -1.98
CA ALA A 110 -5.88 -21.85 -2.90
C ALA A 110 -4.34 -21.80 -2.89
N ALA A 111 -3.75 -20.61 -2.82
CA ALA A 111 -2.30 -20.46 -2.70
C ALA A 111 -1.76 -21.07 -1.39
N ILE A 112 -2.44 -20.81 -0.26
CA ILE A 112 -2.11 -21.36 1.07
C ILE A 112 -2.25 -22.87 1.08
N HIS A 113 -3.33 -23.40 0.48
CA HIS A 113 -3.53 -24.85 0.33
C HIS A 113 -2.35 -25.51 -0.42
N ALA A 114 -1.80 -24.82 -1.42
CA ALA A 114 -0.62 -25.25 -2.16
C ALA A 114 0.71 -24.87 -1.48
N LYS A 115 0.72 -24.56 -0.18
CA LYS A 115 1.89 -24.19 0.65
C LYS A 115 2.67 -22.98 0.13
N ARG A 116 2.00 -22.02 -0.51
CA ARG A 116 2.59 -20.77 -1.03
C ARG A 116 1.96 -19.56 -0.36
N VAL A 117 2.72 -18.46 -0.35
CA VAL A 117 2.25 -17.12 0.08
C VAL A 117 1.89 -16.23 -1.13
N THR A 118 2.51 -16.49 -2.29
CA THR A 118 2.26 -15.73 -3.52
C THR A 118 1.16 -16.38 -4.34
N ILE A 119 0.10 -15.62 -4.61
CA ILE A 119 -0.96 -15.99 -5.55
C ILE A 119 -0.43 -16.05 -6.99
N LYS A 120 -0.96 -16.99 -7.78
CA LYS A 120 -0.62 -17.20 -9.19
C LYS A 120 -1.90 -17.28 -10.03
N PRO A 121 -1.82 -17.11 -11.36
CA PRO A 121 -2.99 -17.22 -12.24
C PRO A 121 -3.75 -18.55 -12.10
N LYS A 122 -3.06 -19.65 -11.80
CA LYS A 122 -3.69 -20.95 -11.53
C LYS A 122 -4.58 -20.97 -10.28
N ASP A 123 -4.27 -20.16 -9.27
CA ASP A 123 -5.06 -20.06 -8.04
C ASP A 123 -6.37 -19.30 -8.33
N LEU A 124 -6.29 -18.26 -9.17
CA LEU A 124 -7.44 -17.52 -9.67
C LEU A 124 -8.34 -18.40 -10.56
N ALA A 125 -7.74 -19.15 -11.47
CA ALA A 125 -8.47 -20.09 -12.33
C ALA A 125 -9.18 -21.18 -11.52
N LEU A 126 -8.52 -21.70 -10.48
CA LEU A 126 -9.13 -22.66 -9.56
C LEU A 126 -10.29 -22.04 -8.79
N ALA A 127 -10.12 -20.84 -8.22
CA ALA A 127 -11.17 -20.14 -7.48
C ALA A 127 -12.42 -19.90 -8.35
N ARG A 128 -12.23 -19.38 -9.58
CA ARG A 128 -13.33 -19.17 -10.52
C ARG A 128 -14.02 -20.48 -10.92
N ARG A 129 -13.24 -21.55 -11.14
CA ARG A 129 -13.78 -22.87 -11.48
C ARG A 129 -14.65 -23.45 -10.36
N LEU A 130 -14.25 -23.28 -9.10
CA LEU A 130 -15.00 -23.75 -7.94
C LEU A 130 -16.26 -22.92 -7.68
N ARG A 131 -16.21 -21.60 -7.94
CA ARG A 131 -17.39 -20.71 -7.84
C ARG A 131 -18.47 -21.02 -8.88
N GLY A 132 -18.13 -21.72 -9.96
CA GLY A 132 -19.03 -21.91 -11.08
C GLY A 132 -19.10 -20.70 -12.02
N ASP A 133 -18.17 -19.74 -11.86
CA ASP A 133 -17.97 -18.60 -12.77
C ASP A 133 -17.32 -19.08 -14.07
N ARG A 134 -18.00 -19.98 -14.79
CA ARG A 134 -17.56 -20.44 -16.11
C ARG A 134 -17.84 -19.35 -17.12
N SER A 135 -16.77 -18.89 -17.75
CA SER A 135 -16.79 -18.56 -19.18
C SER A 135 -16.84 -19.87 -19.96
#